data_AF-A0A9Q0KGN2-F1
#
_entry.id   AF-A0A9Q0KGN2-F1
#
_cell.length_a   1.000
_cell.length_b   1.000
_cell.length_c   1.000
_cell.angle_alpha   90.00
_cell.angle_beta   90.00
_cell.angle_gamma   90.00
#
_symmetry.space_group_name_H-M   'P 1'
#
loop_
_entity.id
_entity.type
_entity.pdbx_description
1 polymer ?
#
loop_
_entity_poly.entity_id
_entity_poly.type
_entity_poly.pdbx_seq_one_letter_code
_entity_poly.pdbx_strand_id
1 'polypeptide(L)'
;MAVQTCVFMVLGFIYVHTAGVFASNVSVPLSRSSFPEGFIFGTASSAYQYEGAAFADGKGPSIWDTFTHRYPGKIADHSNGDVAIDSYHRYKKSQKGKIGITLVSHWMIPFSRSKPDIAAAYRALDFMLGWFMSPLTYGYYPHTMRTLVGDRLPEFSKKQSRMVKGSLDFVGLNYYTTNYAADDVQLYKTSDISSTTDPHVHLTVSRNGRFIGAASGAAAFYVYPRGIRELLIYTKKKYRNPVIFITENGYGELDNHTLSLQEALMDDVRTDFYLGHLSYLRRAIEDGVDVRGYFAWSLLDNFEWSSGYTVRFGVNYIDYNDGLKRYPKRSAIWFKKFLKK
;
A
#
# COMPACT_ATOMS: atom_id res chain seq x y z
N MET A 1 18.34 -54.85 -9.26
CA MET A 1 18.00 -53.68 -8.43
C MET A 1 19.14 -52.69 -8.54
N ALA A 2 19.04 -51.73 -9.47
CA ALA A 2 20.06 -50.70 -9.65
C ALA A 2 19.70 -49.52 -8.75
N VAL A 3 20.57 -49.21 -7.80
CA VAL A 3 20.48 -48.04 -6.93
C VAL A 3 21.02 -46.85 -7.72
N GLN A 4 20.16 -45.89 -8.04
CA GLN A 4 20.52 -44.67 -8.75
C GLN A 4 20.92 -43.61 -7.72
N THR A 5 22.23 -43.37 -7.62
CA THR A 5 22.81 -42.32 -6.78
C THR A 5 22.59 -40.95 -7.44
N CYS A 6 21.69 -40.14 -6.91
CA CYS A 6 21.54 -38.74 -7.32
C CYS A 6 22.53 -37.86 -6.54
N VAL A 7 23.50 -37.30 -7.26
CA VAL A 7 24.42 -36.26 -6.78
C VAL A 7 23.70 -34.92 -6.85
N PHE A 8 23.44 -34.28 -5.71
CA PHE A 8 22.97 -32.89 -5.65
C PHE A 8 24.19 -31.96 -5.73
N MET A 9 24.34 -31.29 -6.87
CA MET A 9 25.30 -30.21 -7.05
C MET A 9 24.69 -28.94 -6.43
N VAL A 10 25.19 -28.54 -5.25
CA VAL A 10 24.86 -27.24 -4.65
C VAL A 10 25.70 -26.18 -5.37
N LEU A 11 25.09 -25.51 -6.36
CA LEU A 11 25.66 -24.30 -6.95
C LEU A 11 25.47 -23.15 -5.96
N GLY A 12 26.54 -22.79 -5.26
CA GLY A 12 26.62 -21.59 -4.45
C GLY A 12 26.48 -20.36 -5.34
N PHE A 13 25.37 -19.64 -5.22
CA PHE A 13 25.25 -18.30 -5.77
C PHE A 13 26.07 -17.34 -4.90
N ILE A 14 27.21 -16.90 -5.44
CA ILE A 14 27.95 -15.76 -4.90
C ILE A 14 27.03 -14.54 -5.06
N TYR A 15 26.52 -14.05 -3.93
CA TYR A 15 25.75 -12.81 -3.86
C TYR A 15 26.71 -11.64 -4.09
N VAL A 16 26.86 -11.21 -5.33
CA VAL A 16 27.56 -9.96 -5.63
C VAL A 16 26.62 -8.83 -5.21
N HIS A 17 26.93 -8.17 -4.09
CA HIS A 17 26.34 -6.89 -3.72
C HIS A 17 26.64 -5.87 -4.83
N THR A 18 25.73 -5.75 -5.79
CA THR A 18 25.64 -4.54 -6.59
C THR A 18 24.88 -3.54 -5.74
N ALA A 19 25.62 -2.67 -5.05
CA ALA A 19 25.06 -1.44 -4.51
C ALA A 19 24.41 -0.70 -5.69
N GLY A 20 23.08 -0.72 -5.74
CA GLY A 20 22.32 0.09 -6.68
C GLY A 20 22.61 1.54 -6.38
N VAL A 21 23.53 2.14 -7.12
CA VAL A 21 23.79 3.58 -7.09
C VAL A 21 22.53 4.26 -7.58
N PHE A 22 21.74 4.78 -6.65
CA PHE A 22 20.68 5.72 -6.99
C PHE A 22 21.33 6.92 -7.67
N ALA A 23 21.00 7.15 -8.93
CA ALA A 23 21.38 8.38 -9.62
C ALA A 23 20.70 9.55 -8.90
N SER A 24 21.44 10.15 -7.97
CA SER A 24 21.06 11.31 -7.17
C SER A 24 21.06 12.57 -8.02
N ASN A 25 20.05 12.76 -8.86
CA ASN A 25 19.70 14.12 -9.31
C ASN A 25 18.89 14.79 -8.21
N VAL A 26 19.56 15.10 -7.09
CA VAL A 26 19.00 15.96 -6.04
C VAL A 26 19.25 17.40 -6.46
N SER A 27 18.18 18.15 -6.73
CA SER A 27 18.26 19.60 -6.88
C SER A 27 17.17 20.30 -6.06
N VAL A 28 17.10 19.96 -4.76
CA VAL A 28 16.78 20.79 -3.57
C VAL A 28 16.64 19.84 -2.36
N PRO A 29 17.23 20.13 -1.18
CA PRO A 29 16.97 19.37 0.05
C PRO A 29 15.47 19.41 0.39
N LEU A 30 14.82 18.24 0.39
CA LEU A 30 13.39 18.15 0.73
C LEU A 30 13.22 18.26 2.24
N SER A 31 12.31 19.14 2.69
CA SER A 31 11.94 19.32 4.09
C SER A 31 10.44 19.55 4.22
N ARG A 32 9.93 19.69 5.46
CA ARG A 32 8.53 20.09 5.69
C ARG A 32 8.14 21.37 4.95
N SER A 33 9.06 22.33 4.78
CA SER A 33 8.79 23.59 4.06
C SER A 33 8.71 23.42 2.55
N SER A 34 9.06 22.25 2.00
CA SER A 34 8.86 21.91 0.59
C SER A 34 7.41 21.54 0.25
N PHE A 35 6.51 21.50 1.23
CA PHE A 35 5.09 21.16 1.07
C PHE A 35 4.20 22.38 1.37
N PRO A 36 2.98 22.45 0.79
CA PRO A 36 2.08 23.58 1.01
C PRO A 36 1.80 23.85 2.48
N GLU A 37 1.48 25.11 2.80
CA GLU A 37 0.99 25.45 4.12
C GLU A 37 -0.27 24.64 4.46
N GLY A 38 -0.34 24.13 5.69
CA GLY A 38 -1.43 23.26 6.12
C GLY A 38 -1.32 21.80 5.67
N PHE A 39 -0.28 21.40 4.93
CA PHE A 39 -0.07 19.98 4.58
C PHE A 39 0.10 19.12 5.83
N ILE A 40 -0.69 18.05 5.91
CA ILE A 40 -0.80 17.19 7.08
C ILE A 40 0.19 16.04 6.94
N PHE A 41 1.06 15.91 7.92
CA PHE A 41 1.86 14.72 8.12
C PHE A 41 1.31 14.05 9.38
N GLY A 42 1.01 12.76 9.31
CA GLY A 42 0.42 12.03 10.43
C GLY A 42 0.70 10.54 10.40
N THR A 43 0.05 9.81 11.30
CA THR A 43 0.07 8.34 11.40
C THR A 43 -1.35 7.80 11.31
N ALA A 44 -1.52 6.55 10.87
CA ALA A 44 -2.83 5.88 10.75
C ALA A 44 -3.02 4.83 11.87
N SER A 45 -4.27 4.43 12.11
CA SER A 45 -4.67 3.39 13.07
C SER A 45 -5.82 2.54 12.49
N SER A 46 -6.22 1.48 13.20
CA SER A 46 -7.41 0.67 12.86
C SER A 46 -8.32 0.44 14.06
N ALA A 47 -9.62 0.20 13.80
CA ALA A 47 -10.66 0.14 14.82
C ALA A 47 -10.39 -0.90 15.92
N TYR A 48 -10.19 -2.17 15.55
CA TYR A 48 -9.95 -3.26 16.52
C TYR A 48 -8.67 -3.03 17.35
N GLN A 49 -7.69 -2.32 16.78
CA GLN A 49 -6.44 -2.01 17.46
C GLN A 49 -6.56 -0.84 18.46
N TYR A 50 -7.58 0.02 18.34
CA TYR A 50 -7.63 1.32 19.06
C TYR A 50 -8.92 1.56 19.85
N GLU A 51 -10.08 1.16 19.33
CA GLU A 51 -11.38 1.59 19.85
C GLU A 51 -11.69 1.02 21.23
N GLY A 52 -11.53 -0.30 21.40
CA GLY A 52 -12.06 -1.01 22.55
C GLY A 52 -13.59 -1.07 22.52
N ALA A 53 -14.20 -1.06 23.69
CA ALA A 53 -15.66 -1.10 23.87
C ALA A 53 -16.33 -2.26 23.10
N ALA A 54 -15.67 -3.44 23.07
CA ALA A 54 -16.05 -4.53 22.18
C ALA A 54 -17.49 -5.06 22.37
N PHE A 55 -18.08 -4.82 23.54
CA PHE A 55 -19.44 -5.24 23.93
C PHE A 55 -20.38 -4.09 24.29
N ALA A 56 -19.99 -2.84 23.99
CA ALA A 56 -20.81 -1.66 24.27
C ALA A 56 -21.74 -1.32 23.09
N ASP A 57 -22.80 -0.56 23.39
CA ASP A 57 -23.65 0.16 22.42
C ASP A 57 -24.15 -0.67 21.22
N GLY A 58 -24.37 -1.97 21.44
CA GLY A 58 -24.92 -2.89 20.43
C GLY A 58 -23.92 -3.38 19.38
N LYS A 59 -22.61 -3.17 19.58
CA LYS A 59 -21.57 -3.75 18.69
C LYS A 59 -21.65 -5.29 18.70
N GLY A 60 -21.78 -5.88 17.52
CA GLY A 60 -21.63 -7.32 17.31
C GLY A 60 -20.16 -7.76 17.24
N PRO A 61 -19.86 -9.05 17.48
CA PRO A 61 -18.50 -9.57 17.37
C PRO A 61 -18.03 -9.55 15.91
N SER A 62 -16.84 -9.00 15.66
CA SER A 62 -16.13 -9.14 14.39
C SER A 62 -15.43 -10.50 14.30
N ILE A 63 -14.82 -10.77 13.15
CA ILE A 63 -13.96 -11.94 12.97
C ILE A 63 -12.76 -11.93 13.94
N TRP A 64 -12.22 -10.75 14.26
CA TRP A 64 -11.10 -10.60 15.18
C TRP A 64 -11.53 -10.81 16.64
N ASP A 65 -12.68 -10.28 17.05
CA ASP A 65 -13.25 -10.58 18.37
C ASP A 65 -13.42 -12.10 18.53
N THR A 66 -14.00 -12.77 17.53
CA THR A 66 -14.21 -14.22 17.56
C THR A 66 -12.87 -14.98 17.62
N PHE A 67 -11.90 -14.57 16.81
CA PHE A 67 -10.61 -15.23 16.71
C PHE A 67 -9.79 -15.15 18.01
N THR A 68 -9.66 -13.95 18.59
CA THR A 68 -8.84 -13.77 19.81
C THR A 68 -9.47 -14.41 21.03
N HIS A 69 -10.80 -14.42 21.15
CA HIS A 69 -11.48 -15.09 22.26
C HIS A 69 -11.46 -16.60 22.14
N ARG A 70 -11.63 -17.14 20.93
CA ARG A 70 -11.66 -18.59 20.71
C ARG A 70 -10.28 -19.22 20.74
N TYR A 71 -9.25 -18.48 20.35
CA TYR A 71 -7.88 -18.96 20.24
C TYR A 71 -6.89 -17.98 20.89
N PRO A 72 -6.97 -17.73 22.21
CA PRO A 72 -6.11 -16.74 22.87
C PRO A 72 -4.63 -17.07 22.74
N GLY A 73 -4.26 -18.36 22.69
CA GLY A 73 -2.88 -18.79 22.41
C GLY A 73 -2.35 -18.49 21.00
N LYS A 74 -3.17 -17.91 20.11
CA LYS A 74 -2.72 -17.34 18.84
C LYS A 74 -2.29 -15.88 18.96
N ILE A 75 -2.53 -15.25 20.12
CA ILE A 75 -2.05 -13.90 20.46
C ILE A 75 -0.90 -14.06 21.45
N ALA A 76 0.22 -13.38 21.20
CA ALA A 76 1.49 -13.65 21.86
C ALA A 76 1.47 -13.45 23.39
N ASP A 77 0.69 -12.48 23.87
CA ASP A 77 0.46 -12.19 25.29
C ASP A 77 -0.93 -12.66 25.77
N HIS A 78 -1.63 -13.43 24.93
CA HIS A 78 -2.99 -13.91 25.16
C HIS A 78 -4.05 -12.81 25.33
N SER A 79 -3.74 -11.55 24.97
CA SER A 79 -4.67 -10.43 25.07
C SER A 79 -5.68 -10.38 23.90
N ASN A 80 -6.59 -9.41 23.95
CA ASN A 80 -7.59 -9.15 22.92
C ASN A 80 -7.80 -7.63 22.71
N GLY A 81 -8.68 -7.27 21.76
CA GLY A 81 -9.01 -5.89 21.44
C GLY A 81 -10.14 -5.29 22.28
N ASP A 82 -10.56 -5.93 23.37
CA ASP A 82 -11.81 -5.57 24.07
C ASP A 82 -11.79 -4.14 24.62
N VAL A 83 -10.63 -3.73 25.12
CA VAL A 83 -10.37 -2.40 25.68
C VAL A 83 -9.44 -1.59 24.78
N ALA A 84 -8.46 -2.24 24.14
CA ALA A 84 -7.44 -1.59 23.31
C ALA A 84 -6.84 -0.33 24.00
N ILE A 85 -6.94 0.86 23.38
CA ILE A 85 -6.57 2.13 24.02
C ILE A 85 -7.79 2.96 24.46
N ASP A 86 -8.98 2.35 24.48
CA ASP A 86 -10.23 2.96 24.93
C ASP A 86 -10.58 4.24 24.15
N SER A 87 -10.25 4.30 22.85
CA SER A 87 -10.54 5.49 22.04
C SER A 87 -12.03 5.71 21.84
N TYR A 88 -12.85 4.66 21.96
CA TYR A 88 -14.31 4.73 21.86
C TYR A 88 -14.95 5.61 22.94
N HIS A 89 -14.39 5.70 24.15
CA HIS A 89 -14.93 6.61 25.17
C HIS A 89 -14.23 7.98 25.19
N ARG A 90 -13.15 8.14 24.42
CA ARG A 90 -12.25 9.29 24.48
C ARG A 90 -12.33 10.19 23.24
N TYR A 91 -13.30 9.98 22.36
CA TYR A 91 -13.52 10.84 21.19
C TYR A 91 -14.28 12.12 21.55
N LYS A 92 -14.06 13.20 20.77
CA LYS A 92 -14.76 14.47 20.96
C LYS A 92 -16.21 14.39 20.45
N LYS A 93 -17.17 14.92 21.22
CA LYS A 93 -18.61 14.95 20.91
C LYS A 93 -18.98 15.53 19.53
N SER A 94 -18.19 16.47 18.99
CA SER A 94 -18.32 16.99 17.62
C SER A 94 -16.94 17.17 17.03
N GLN A 95 -16.71 16.58 15.86
CA GLN A 95 -15.40 16.55 15.21
C GLN A 95 -15.28 17.56 14.07
N LYS A 96 -16.40 18.11 13.53
CA LYS A 96 -16.46 18.88 12.25
C LYS A 96 -15.55 18.25 11.18
N GLY A 97 -15.52 16.92 11.20
CA GLY A 97 -14.52 16.12 10.50
C GLY A 97 -14.83 16.00 9.03
N LYS A 98 -13.81 15.64 8.28
CA LYS A 98 -13.97 15.15 6.91
C LYS A 98 -14.04 13.63 6.94
N ILE A 99 -14.84 13.04 6.07
CA ILE A 99 -14.93 11.59 5.90
C ILE A 99 -14.53 11.20 4.47
N GLY A 100 -13.81 10.10 4.36
CA GLY A 100 -13.32 9.58 3.10
C GLY A 100 -13.16 8.08 3.16
N ILE A 101 -12.70 7.50 2.06
CA ILE A 101 -12.35 6.09 1.94
C ILE A 101 -10.88 5.97 1.54
N THR A 102 -10.21 4.94 2.03
CA THR A 102 -8.85 4.60 1.63
C THR A 102 -8.87 3.46 0.61
N LEU A 103 -8.18 3.66 -0.51
CA LEU A 103 -8.11 2.71 -1.62
C LEU A 103 -6.65 2.36 -1.91
N VAL A 104 -6.39 1.08 -2.14
CA VAL A 104 -5.10 0.61 -2.65
C VAL A 104 -5.04 0.78 -4.16
N SER A 105 -3.91 1.28 -4.66
CA SER A 105 -3.63 1.26 -6.08
C SER A 105 -2.14 1.17 -6.36
N HIS A 106 -1.76 0.24 -7.23
CA HIS A 106 -0.47 0.30 -7.90
C HIS A 106 -0.55 1.29 -9.06
N TRP A 107 0.60 1.67 -9.59
CA TRP A 107 0.65 2.24 -10.93
C TRP A 107 0.85 1.14 -11.97
N MET A 108 0.24 1.30 -13.15
CA MET A 108 0.34 0.34 -14.25
C MET A 108 1.07 0.99 -15.43
N ILE A 109 2.23 0.45 -15.80
CA ILE A 109 2.96 0.85 -17.00
C ILE A 109 2.60 -0.14 -18.12
N PRO A 110 2.20 0.32 -19.32
CA PRO A 110 2.04 -0.58 -20.46
C PRO A 110 3.33 -1.37 -20.74
N PHE A 111 3.21 -2.70 -20.93
CA PHE A 111 4.37 -3.55 -21.17
C PHE A 111 5.12 -3.12 -22.44
N SER A 112 4.40 -2.78 -23.51
CA SER A 112 4.97 -2.15 -24.70
C SER A 112 4.17 -0.90 -25.13
N ARG A 113 4.55 -0.30 -26.27
CA ARG A 113 3.81 0.81 -26.89
C ARG A 113 2.63 0.33 -27.76
N SER A 114 2.36 -0.96 -27.79
CA SER A 114 1.24 -1.53 -28.53
C SER A 114 -0.09 -1.00 -27.97
N LYS A 115 -1.09 -0.81 -28.84
CA LYS A 115 -2.44 -0.42 -28.38
C LYS A 115 -3.03 -1.43 -27.39
N PRO A 116 -2.87 -2.76 -27.57
CA PRO A 116 -3.33 -3.74 -26.59
C PRO A 116 -2.72 -3.56 -25.20
N ASP A 117 -1.40 -3.36 -25.08
CA ASP A 117 -0.76 -3.22 -23.76
C ASP A 117 -1.12 -1.89 -23.09
N ILE A 118 -1.31 -0.83 -23.88
CA ILE A 118 -1.82 0.44 -23.37
C ILE A 118 -3.24 0.26 -22.81
N ALA A 119 -4.10 -0.46 -23.53
CA ALA A 119 -5.45 -0.79 -23.06
C ALA A 119 -5.39 -1.68 -21.80
N ALA A 120 -4.49 -2.66 -21.75
CA ALA A 120 -4.29 -3.55 -20.61
C ALA A 120 -3.92 -2.77 -19.34
N ALA A 121 -3.02 -1.78 -19.43
CA ALA A 121 -2.69 -0.93 -18.29
C ALA A 121 -3.92 -0.18 -17.74
N TYR A 122 -4.79 0.34 -18.61
CA TYR A 122 -6.02 1.00 -18.17
C TYR A 122 -7.07 0.02 -17.64
N ARG A 123 -7.19 -1.19 -18.20
CA ARG A 123 -8.06 -2.24 -17.65
C ARG A 123 -7.60 -2.64 -16.26
N ALA A 124 -6.30 -2.84 -16.04
CA ALA A 124 -5.76 -3.14 -14.71
C ALA A 124 -6.06 -2.01 -13.71
N LEU A 125 -5.93 -0.74 -14.12
CA LEU A 125 -6.33 0.39 -13.27
C LEU A 125 -7.84 0.44 -13.00
N ASP A 126 -8.67 0.07 -13.97
CA ASP A 126 -10.13 0.01 -13.78
C ASP A 126 -10.53 -1.11 -12.82
N PHE A 127 -9.93 -2.29 -12.91
CA PHE A 127 -10.21 -3.42 -12.01
C PHE A 127 -9.53 -3.30 -10.63
N MET A 128 -8.73 -2.27 -10.38
CA MET A 128 -8.12 -1.99 -9.08
C MET A 128 -8.68 -0.69 -8.46
N LEU A 129 -8.30 0.47 -9.01
CA LEU A 129 -8.72 1.76 -8.50
C LEU A 129 -10.11 2.17 -9.03
N GLY A 130 -10.35 1.97 -10.33
CA GLY A 130 -11.57 2.42 -11.00
C GLY A 130 -12.83 1.74 -10.50
N TRP A 131 -12.71 0.49 -10.03
CA TRP A 131 -13.82 -0.29 -9.49
C TRP A 131 -14.50 0.45 -8.34
N PHE A 132 -13.71 1.15 -7.52
CA PHE A 132 -14.20 1.95 -6.41
C PHE A 132 -14.34 3.44 -6.77
N MET A 133 -13.33 4.01 -7.44
CA MET A 133 -13.33 5.45 -7.76
C MET A 133 -14.41 5.85 -8.76
N SER A 134 -14.78 4.99 -9.70
CA SER A 134 -15.81 5.32 -10.70
C SER A 134 -17.20 5.46 -10.06
N PRO A 135 -17.68 4.52 -9.21
CA PRO A 135 -18.92 4.74 -8.44
C PRO A 135 -18.88 6.01 -7.59
N LEU A 136 -17.78 6.25 -6.86
CA LEU A 136 -17.65 7.43 -5.98
C LEU A 136 -17.65 8.75 -6.76
N THR A 137 -17.14 8.76 -7.99
CA THR A 137 -17.07 9.99 -8.81
C THR A 137 -18.31 10.17 -9.70
N TYR A 138 -18.79 9.08 -10.29
CA TYR A 138 -19.76 9.10 -11.39
C TYR A 138 -21.08 8.42 -11.07
N GLY A 139 -21.12 7.57 -10.05
CA GLY A 139 -22.29 6.78 -9.66
C GLY A 139 -22.46 5.46 -10.41
N TYR A 140 -21.43 4.99 -11.13
CA TYR A 140 -21.44 3.72 -11.85
C TYR A 140 -20.04 3.11 -11.98
N TYR A 141 -19.97 1.79 -12.16
CA TYR A 141 -18.73 1.05 -12.42
C TYR A 141 -18.06 1.44 -13.74
N PRO A 142 -16.73 1.26 -13.92
CA PRO A 142 -16.05 1.55 -15.19
C PRO A 142 -16.68 0.82 -16.39
N HIS A 143 -16.65 1.44 -17.57
CA HIS A 143 -17.21 0.82 -18.78
C HIS A 143 -16.54 -0.51 -19.12
N THR A 144 -15.21 -0.59 -19.00
CA THR A 144 -14.40 -1.80 -19.20
C THR A 144 -14.89 -2.96 -18.34
N MET A 145 -15.16 -2.70 -17.05
CA MET A 145 -15.70 -3.71 -16.14
C MET A 145 -17.11 -4.15 -16.54
N ARG A 146 -18.00 -3.22 -16.87
CA ARG A 146 -19.36 -3.58 -17.34
C ARG A 146 -19.32 -4.46 -18.58
N THR A 147 -18.39 -4.19 -19.50
CA THR A 147 -18.23 -4.98 -20.74
C THR A 147 -17.63 -6.36 -20.49
N LEU A 148 -16.59 -6.46 -19.64
CA LEU A 148 -15.86 -7.71 -19.44
C LEU A 148 -16.50 -8.64 -18.41
N VAL A 149 -17.09 -8.08 -17.35
CA VAL A 149 -17.76 -8.85 -16.29
C VAL A 149 -19.20 -9.19 -16.70
N GLY A 150 -19.85 -8.31 -17.46
CA GLY A 150 -21.22 -8.49 -17.94
C GLY A 150 -22.22 -8.63 -16.80
N ASP A 151 -23.17 -9.57 -16.94
CA ASP A 151 -24.29 -9.78 -16.02
C ASP A 151 -23.87 -10.21 -14.61
N ARG A 152 -22.61 -10.64 -14.42
CA ARG A 152 -22.06 -10.94 -13.09
C ARG A 152 -21.80 -9.67 -12.27
N LEU A 153 -21.70 -8.50 -12.91
CA LEU A 153 -21.48 -7.24 -12.22
C LEU A 153 -22.82 -6.65 -11.77
N PRO A 154 -23.08 -6.49 -10.46
CA PRO A 154 -24.33 -5.91 -10.00
C PRO A 154 -24.52 -4.48 -10.50
N GLU A 155 -25.77 -4.06 -10.68
CA GLU A 155 -26.08 -2.68 -11.05
C GLU A 155 -26.53 -1.86 -9.84
N PHE A 156 -26.11 -0.60 -9.82
CA PHE A 156 -26.67 0.37 -8.88
C PHE A 156 -28.06 0.80 -9.34
N SER A 157 -29.05 0.69 -8.45
CA SER A 157 -30.30 1.43 -8.65
C SER A 157 -30.03 2.94 -8.75
N LYS A 158 -30.96 3.69 -9.35
CA LYS A 158 -30.87 5.16 -9.42
C LYS A 158 -30.70 5.81 -8.03
N LYS A 159 -31.29 5.21 -6.98
CA LYS A 159 -31.15 5.69 -5.59
C LYS A 159 -29.72 5.45 -5.06
N GLN A 160 -29.18 4.24 -5.23
CA GLN A 160 -27.82 3.92 -4.78
C GLN A 160 -26.76 4.71 -5.54
N SER A 161 -26.91 4.86 -6.87
CA SER A 161 -26.01 5.65 -7.71
C SER A 161 -25.91 7.11 -7.23
N ARG A 162 -27.05 7.73 -6.86
CA ARG A 162 -27.07 9.08 -6.26
C ARG A 162 -26.47 9.13 -4.87
N MET A 163 -26.59 8.05 -4.08
CA MET A 163 -26.07 7.98 -2.72
C MET A 163 -24.55 7.87 -2.69
N VAL A 164 -23.94 7.10 -3.59
CA VAL A 164 -22.49 6.88 -3.63
C VAL A 164 -21.74 7.99 -4.37
N LYS A 165 -22.37 8.63 -5.36
CA LYS A 165 -21.73 9.68 -6.15
C LYS A 165 -21.46 10.92 -5.29
N GLY A 166 -20.19 11.27 -5.15
CA GLY A 166 -19.74 12.43 -4.38
C GLY A 166 -19.89 12.26 -2.87
N SER A 167 -19.94 11.02 -2.37
CA SER A 167 -20.18 10.72 -0.95
C SER A 167 -18.92 10.82 -0.08
N LEU A 168 -17.91 11.57 -0.50
CA LEU A 168 -16.62 11.70 0.18
C LEU A 168 -16.11 13.13 0.17
N ASP A 169 -15.49 13.54 1.28
CA ASP A 169 -14.77 14.81 1.41
C ASP A 169 -13.33 14.71 0.89
N PHE A 170 -12.76 13.49 0.91
CA PHE A 170 -11.44 13.16 0.41
C PHE A 170 -11.32 11.68 0.05
N VAL A 171 -10.28 11.32 -0.70
CA VAL A 171 -9.86 9.93 -0.93
C VAL A 171 -8.48 9.70 -0.33
N GLY A 172 -8.33 8.63 0.44
CA GLY A 172 -7.06 8.07 0.86
C GLY A 172 -6.51 7.16 -0.23
N LEU A 173 -5.24 7.28 -0.57
CA LEU A 173 -4.55 6.37 -1.47
C LEU A 173 -3.38 5.68 -0.77
N ASN A 174 -3.38 4.35 -0.84
CA ASN A 174 -2.28 3.50 -0.41
C ASN A 174 -1.46 3.09 -1.63
N TYR A 175 -0.20 3.52 -1.67
CA TYR A 175 0.71 3.27 -2.80
C TYR A 175 2.02 2.64 -2.31
N TYR A 176 2.41 1.53 -2.94
CA TYR A 176 3.65 0.81 -2.59
C TYR A 176 4.51 0.47 -3.81
N THR A 177 3.91 0.11 -4.94
CA THR A 177 4.64 -0.46 -6.09
C THR A 177 4.00 -0.11 -7.43
N THR A 178 4.69 -0.48 -8.50
CA THR A 178 4.25 -0.35 -9.89
C THR A 178 4.44 -1.69 -10.61
N ASN A 179 3.53 -2.02 -11.53
CA ASN A 179 3.63 -3.19 -12.39
C ASN A 179 3.68 -2.78 -13.87
N TYR A 180 4.30 -3.62 -14.69
CA TYR A 180 4.01 -3.65 -16.12
C TYR A 180 2.72 -4.44 -16.37
N ALA A 181 1.91 -3.98 -17.31
CA ALA A 181 0.67 -4.61 -17.72
C ALA A 181 0.72 -4.95 -19.22
N ALA A 182 0.55 -6.23 -19.55
CA ALA A 182 0.44 -6.71 -20.92
C ALA A 182 -0.97 -7.25 -21.21
N ASP A 183 -1.43 -7.11 -22.44
CA ASP A 183 -2.65 -7.78 -22.89
C ASP A 183 -2.42 -9.29 -22.93
N ASP A 184 -3.28 -10.05 -22.24
CA ASP A 184 -3.18 -11.51 -22.23
C ASP A 184 -4.30 -12.12 -23.07
N VAL A 185 -3.96 -12.44 -24.31
CA VAL A 185 -4.89 -13.05 -25.29
C VAL A 185 -5.39 -14.44 -24.88
N GLN A 186 -4.67 -15.15 -23.99
CA GLN A 186 -5.10 -16.48 -23.54
C GLN A 186 -6.24 -16.37 -22.53
N LEU A 187 -6.27 -15.30 -21.74
CA LEU A 187 -7.36 -15.07 -20.79
C LEU A 187 -8.71 -14.82 -21.47
N TYR A 188 -8.75 -14.40 -22.74
CA TYR A 188 -10.01 -14.32 -23.49
C TYR A 188 -10.64 -15.69 -23.78
N LYS A 189 -9.87 -16.77 -23.66
CA LYS A 189 -10.30 -18.16 -23.94
C LYS A 189 -10.42 -19.00 -22.67
N THR A 190 -10.08 -18.45 -21.51
CA THR A 190 -10.11 -19.21 -20.27
C THR A 190 -11.55 -19.45 -19.83
N SER A 191 -11.81 -20.64 -19.28
CA SER A 191 -13.03 -20.93 -18.53
C SER A 191 -12.92 -20.57 -17.04
N ASP A 192 -11.71 -20.21 -16.58
CA ASP A 192 -11.45 -19.75 -15.22
C ASP A 192 -11.89 -18.30 -15.05
N ILE A 193 -13.19 -18.11 -14.79
CA ILE A 193 -13.81 -16.80 -14.63
C ILE A 193 -13.64 -16.34 -13.18
N SER A 194 -12.91 -15.24 -12.99
CA SER A 194 -12.69 -14.64 -11.68
C SER A 194 -12.34 -13.16 -11.83
N SER A 195 -12.39 -12.41 -10.73
CA SER A 195 -12.01 -10.99 -10.73
C SER A 195 -10.54 -10.76 -11.14
N THR A 196 -9.68 -11.77 -11.06
CA THR A 196 -8.26 -11.67 -11.47
C THR A 196 -8.04 -11.99 -12.94
N THR A 197 -8.91 -12.81 -13.55
CA THR A 197 -8.83 -13.17 -14.98
C THR A 197 -9.68 -12.26 -15.87
N ASP A 198 -10.82 -11.76 -15.38
CA ASP A 198 -11.73 -10.83 -16.06
C ASP A 198 -11.07 -9.61 -16.74
N PRO A 199 -9.98 -9.00 -16.20
CA PRO A 199 -9.33 -7.87 -16.87
C PRO A 199 -8.59 -8.25 -18.16
N HIS A 200 -8.31 -9.54 -18.39
CA HIS A 200 -7.42 -10.06 -19.44
C HIS A 200 -6.06 -9.33 -19.45
N VAL A 201 -5.41 -9.26 -18.28
CA VAL A 201 -4.12 -8.58 -18.12
C VAL A 201 -3.12 -9.51 -17.44
N HIS A 202 -1.94 -9.61 -18.02
CA HIS A 202 -0.78 -10.17 -17.34
C HIS A 202 0.00 -9.04 -16.65
N LEU A 203 0.07 -9.07 -15.31
CA LEU A 203 0.87 -8.15 -14.52
C LEU A 203 2.25 -8.74 -14.22
N THR A 204 3.30 -7.96 -14.43
CA THR A 204 4.68 -8.38 -14.14
C THR A 204 5.50 -7.24 -13.59
N VAL A 205 6.57 -7.58 -12.88
CA VAL A 205 7.55 -6.63 -12.33
C VAL A 205 8.80 -6.53 -13.20
N SER A 206 8.91 -7.35 -14.25
CA SER A 206 10.06 -7.37 -15.14
C SER A 206 9.64 -7.24 -16.61
N ARG A 207 10.51 -6.61 -17.40
CA ARG A 207 10.35 -6.49 -18.84
C ARG A 207 11.70 -6.71 -19.50
N ASN A 208 11.78 -7.69 -20.39
CA ASN A 208 13.01 -8.07 -21.10
C ASN A 208 14.18 -8.36 -20.15
N GLY A 209 13.92 -9.14 -19.09
CA GLY A 209 14.91 -9.49 -18.06
C GLY A 209 15.30 -8.37 -17.10
N ARG A 210 14.68 -7.18 -17.20
CA ARG A 210 14.95 -6.05 -16.30
C ARG A 210 13.77 -5.78 -15.38
N PHE A 211 14.01 -5.81 -14.07
CA PHE A 211 13.02 -5.41 -13.08
C PHE A 211 12.71 -3.92 -13.17
N ILE A 212 11.49 -3.55 -12.77
CA ILE A 212 11.01 -2.17 -12.77
C ILE A 212 11.73 -1.27 -11.77
N GLY A 213 12.27 -1.86 -10.70
CA GLY A 213 12.98 -1.19 -9.63
C GLY A 213 13.71 -2.19 -8.72
N ALA A 214 14.24 -1.72 -7.59
CA ALA A 214 14.81 -2.58 -6.56
C ALA A 214 13.69 -3.32 -5.81
N ALA A 215 13.88 -4.60 -5.50
CA ALA A 215 12.93 -5.35 -4.69
C ALA A 215 12.97 -4.89 -3.23
N SER A 216 11.80 -4.84 -2.58
CA SER A 216 11.72 -4.72 -1.12
C SER A 216 11.70 -6.12 -0.47
N GLY A 217 11.70 -6.17 0.86
CA GLY A 217 11.49 -7.41 1.61
C GLY A 217 10.05 -7.92 1.59
N ALA A 218 9.08 -7.06 1.25
CA ALA A 218 7.71 -7.49 0.99
C ALA A 218 7.62 -8.10 -0.43
N ALA A 219 7.13 -9.33 -0.51
CA ALA A 219 6.99 -10.04 -1.79
C ALA A 219 6.16 -9.21 -2.79
N ALA A 220 6.59 -9.20 -4.05
CA ALA A 220 6.00 -8.45 -5.17
C ALA A 220 6.07 -6.90 -5.08
N PHE A 221 6.69 -6.31 -4.06
CA PHE A 221 6.87 -4.85 -3.98
C PHE A 221 8.25 -4.44 -4.51
N TYR A 222 8.24 -3.57 -5.53
CA TYR A 222 9.42 -3.03 -6.18
C TYR A 222 9.41 -1.50 -6.12
N VAL A 223 10.53 -0.93 -5.73
CA VAL A 223 10.70 0.51 -5.50
C VAL A 223 10.65 1.25 -6.83
N TYR A 224 9.55 1.96 -7.08
CA TYR A 224 9.39 2.81 -8.25
C TYR A 224 8.73 4.15 -7.88
N PRO A 225 9.51 5.12 -7.36
CA PRO A 225 8.96 6.37 -6.81
C PRO A 225 8.16 7.20 -7.82
N ARG A 226 8.52 7.13 -9.11
CA ARG A 226 7.80 7.85 -10.16
C ARG A 226 6.33 7.43 -10.26
N GLY A 227 6.01 6.18 -9.93
CA GLY A 227 4.65 5.65 -10.06
C GLY A 227 3.63 6.38 -9.19
N ILE A 228 4.00 6.87 -8.00
CA ILE A 228 3.07 7.63 -7.15
C ILE A 228 2.60 8.92 -7.84
N ARG A 229 3.50 9.62 -8.53
CA ARG A 229 3.15 10.83 -9.29
C ARG A 229 2.25 10.49 -10.47
N GLU A 230 2.58 9.46 -11.24
CA GLU A 230 1.79 9.08 -12.41
C GLU A 230 0.37 8.64 -12.00
N LEU A 231 0.23 7.89 -10.90
CA LEU A 231 -1.05 7.53 -10.30
C LEU A 231 -1.86 8.76 -9.86
N LEU A 232 -1.22 9.72 -9.21
CA LEU A 232 -1.86 10.96 -8.76
C LEU A 232 -2.33 11.83 -9.92
N ILE A 233 -1.50 11.97 -10.96
CA ILE A 233 -1.86 12.71 -12.19
C ILE A 233 -3.01 12.03 -12.92
N TYR A 234 -2.98 10.70 -13.02
CA TYR A 234 -4.08 9.92 -13.57
C TYR A 234 -5.37 10.14 -12.76
N THR A 235 -5.29 10.06 -11.44
CA THR A 235 -6.44 10.25 -10.53
C THR A 235 -7.04 11.65 -10.69
N LYS A 236 -6.19 12.68 -10.73
CA LYS A 236 -6.60 14.06 -11.03
C LYS A 236 -7.39 14.16 -12.32
N LYS A 237 -6.84 13.65 -13.42
CA LYS A 237 -7.42 13.75 -14.76
C LYS A 237 -8.71 12.94 -14.89
N LYS A 238 -8.75 11.71 -14.35
CA LYS A 238 -9.86 10.78 -14.53
C LYS A 238 -10.99 10.97 -13.52
N TYR A 239 -10.73 11.55 -12.34
CA TYR A 239 -11.72 11.60 -11.26
C TYR A 239 -11.99 13.00 -10.71
N ARG A 240 -11.85 14.04 -11.57
CA ARG A 240 -12.18 15.45 -11.24
C ARG A 240 -11.34 16.06 -10.12
N ASN A 241 -10.07 15.66 -10.02
CA ASN A 241 -9.11 16.19 -9.05
C ASN A 241 -9.65 16.24 -7.60
N PRO A 242 -10.01 15.08 -7.02
CA PRO A 242 -10.52 15.04 -5.65
C PRO A 242 -9.43 15.48 -4.67
N VAL A 243 -9.83 15.83 -3.44
CA VAL A 243 -8.87 15.98 -2.34
C VAL A 243 -8.27 14.62 -2.00
N ILE A 244 -6.94 14.51 -2.01
CA ILE A 244 -6.22 13.26 -1.80
C ILE A 244 -5.38 13.34 -0.52
N PHE A 245 -5.35 12.23 0.22
CA PHE A 245 -4.34 11.94 1.23
C PHE A 245 -3.59 10.67 0.84
N ILE A 246 -2.26 10.66 0.94
CA ILE A 246 -1.50 9.41 0.88
C ILE A 246 -1.61 8.77 2.26
N THR A 247 -2.56 7.87 2.43
CA THR A 247 -2.90 7.26 3.72
C THR A 247 -1.95 6.13 4.10
N GLU A 248 -1.28 5.52 3.12
CA GLU A 248 -0.13 4.66 3.34
C GLU A 248 0.88 4.75 2.19
N ASN A 249 2.15 4.78 2.56
CA ASN A 249 3.28 4.51 1.69
C ASN A 249 4.46 4.07 2.57
N GLY A 250 5.13 2.99 2.22
CA GLY A 250 6.10 2.37 3.11
C GLY A 250 7.04 1.38 2.43
N TYR A 251 8.11 1.03 3.13
CA TYR A 251 9.12 0.09 2.67
C TYR A 251 9.25 -1.08 3.66
N GLY A 252 8.92 -2.28 3.18
CA GLY A 252 9.06 -3.52 3.92
C GLY A 252 10.48 -4.06 3.80
N GLU A 253 11.11 -4.36 4.92
CA GLU A 253 12.40 -5.07 4.99
C GLU A 253 12.17 -6.49 5.48
N LEU A 254 12.95 -7.45 5.00
CA LEU A 254 12.95 -8.79 5.58
C LEU A 254 13.53 -8.70 6.99
N ASP A 255 12.89 -9.39 7.93
CA ASP A 255 13.48 -9.59 9.23
C ASP A 255 14.74 -10.45 9.10
N ASN A 256 15.81 -10.03 9.77
CA ASN A 256 17.06 -10.76 9.79
C ASN A 256 17.56 -10.90 11.23
N HIS A 257 17.25 -12.04 11.83
CA HIS A 257 17.61 -12.36 13.21
C HIS A 257 19.11 -12.53 13.46
N THR A 258 19.95 -12.53 12.41
CA THR A 258 21.41 -12.61 12.58
C THR A 258 22.06 -11.25 12.83
N LEU A 259 21.35 -10.15 12.58
CA LEU A 259 21.86 -8.80 12.81
C LEU A 259 21.86 -8.46 14.29
N SER A 260 22.88 -7.72 14.73
CA SER A 260 22.82 -7.04 16.02
C SER A 260 21.73 -5.96 16.00
N LEU A 261 21.25 -5.55 17.19
CA LEU A 261 20.27 -4.46 17.29
C LEU A 261 20.77 -3.19 16.58
N GLN A 262 22.07 -2.85 16.72
CA GLN A 262 22.61 -1.65 16.07
C GLN A 262 22.51 -1.72 14.54
N GLU A 263 22.81 -2.88 13.94
CA GLU A 263 22.68 -3.08 12.50
C GLU A 263 21.22 -3.08 12.05
N ALA A 264 20.31 -3.70 12.81
CA ALA A 264 18.88 -3.72 12.52
C ALA A 264 18.23 -2.32 12.54
N LEU A 265 18.81 -1.36 13.25
CA LEU A 265 18.35 0.04 13.27
C LEU A 265 18.87 0.87 12.08
N MET A 266 19.81 0.35 11.29
CA MET A 266 20.44 1.04 10.14
C MET A 266 19.66 0.85 8.83
N ASP A 267 18.43 1.35 8.79
CA ASP A 267 17.49 1.20 7.66
C ASP A 267 17.59 2.35 6.61
N ASP A 268 18.80 2.65 6.14
CA ASP A 268 19.02 3.76 5.20
C ASP A 268 18.22 3.61 3.89
N VAL A 269 18.00 2.38 3.42
CA VAL A 269 17.19 2.09 2.23
C VAL A 269 15.73 2.56 2.39
N ARG A 270 15.17 2.46 3.61
CA ARG A 270 13.84 3.01 3.92
C ARG A 270 13.83 4.53 3.84
N THR A 271 14.92 5.19 4.24
CA THR A 271 15.07 6.64 4.10
C THR A 271 15.12 7.07 2.63
N ASP A 272 15.89 6.37 1.81
CA ASP A 272 15.97 6.63 0.36
C ASP A 272 14.62 6.41 -0.34
N PHE A 273 13.89 5.37 0.06
CA PHE A 273 12.53 5.12 -0.39
C PHE A 273 11.63 6.33 -0.12
N TYR A 274 11.59 6.83 1.12
CA TYR A 274 10.76 7.96 1.49
C TYR A 274 11.15 9.24 0.75
N LEU A 275 12.45 9.54 0.65
CA LEU A 275 12.94 10.71 -0.06
C LEU A 275 12.51 10.67 -1.54
N GLY A 276 12.66 9.52 -2.20
CA GLY A 276 12.23 9.34 -3.58
C GLY A 276 10.73 9.56 -3.77
N HIS A 277 9.89 8.94 -2.94
CA HIS A 277 8.43 9.02 -3.07
C HIS A 277 7.92 10.43 -2.73
N LEU A 278 8.42 11.04 -1.65
CA LEU A 278 8.04 12.40 -1.26
C LEU A 278 8.47 13.45 -2.29
N SER A 279 9.60 13.24 -2.98
CA SER A 279 10.03 14.10 -4.09
C SER A 279 9.05 14.05 -5.26
N TYR A 280 8.61 12.85 -5.67
CA TYR A 280 7.60 12.70 -6.72
C TYR A 280 6.20 13.16 -6.28
N LEU A 281 5.87 13.00 -5.00
CA LEU A 281 4.64 13.54 -4.41
C LEU A 281 4.61 15.06 -4.50
N ARG A 282 5.70 15.74 -4.11
CA ARG A 282 5.84 17.20 -4.24
C ARG A 282 5.63 17.64 -5.69
N ARG A 283 6.27 16.95 -6.65
CA ARG A 283 6.09 17.24 -8.08
C ARG A 283 4.64 17.08 -8.53
N ALA A 284 3.91 16.07 -8.04
CA ALA A 284 2.49 15.92 -8.34
C ALA A 284 1.65 17.10 -7.80
N ILE A 285 1.98 17.60 -6.61
CA ILE A 285 1.35 18.80 -6.03
C ILE A 285 1.67 20.04 -6.88
N GLU A 286 2.91 20.21 -7.32
CA GLU A 286 3.34 21.29 -8.24
C GLU A 286 2.60 21.23 -9.58
N ASP A 287 2.31 20.03 -10.08
CA ASP A 287 1.48 19.79 -11.27
C ASP A 287 -0.04 19.98 -10.99
N GLY A 288 -0.39 20.46 -9.80
CA GLY A 288 -1.73 20.86 -9.38
C GLY A 288 -2.64 19.70 -8.95
N VAL A 289 -2.10 18.58 -8.50
CA VAL A 289 -2.91 17.55 -7.81
C VAL A 289 -3.21 18.02 -6.39
N ASP A 290 -4.47 17.95 -5.95
CA ASP A 290 -4.89 18.38 -4.61
C ASP A 290 -4.56 17.33 -3.54
N VAL A 291 -3.27 17.13 -3.25
CA VAL A 291 -2.81 16.29 -2.14
C VAL A 291 -2.62 17.13 -0.89
N ARG A 292 -3.22 16.70 0.22
CA ARG A 292 -3.22 17.45 1.49
C ARG A 292 -2.55 16.74 2.65
N GLY A 293 -2.13 15.50 2.47
CA GLY A 293 -1.31 14.85 3.50
C GLY A 293 -0.65 13.55 3.09
N TYR A 294 0.26 13.11 3.96
CA TYR A 294 1.08 11.92 3.80
C TYR A 294 1.27 11.19 5.13
N PHE A 295 1.07 9.87 5.08
CA PHE A 295 1.12 8.98 6.22
C PHE A 295 2.06 7.81 5.89
N ALA A 296 3.18 7.74 6.62
CA ALA A 296 4.17 6.69 6.45
C ALA A 296 3.63 5.37 7.03
N TRP A 297 3.65 4.30 6.23
CA TRP A 297 3.43 2.95 6.71
C TRP A 297 4.77 2.31 7.07
N SER A 298 5.09 2.06 8.35
CA SER A 298 4.24 2.25 9.53
C SER A 298 5.03 2.85 10.70
N LEU A 299 4.31 3.21 11.77
CA LEU A 299 4.96 3.74 12.96
C LEU A 299 5.85 2.68 13.64
N LEU A 300 5.37 1.45 13.76
CA LEU A 300 6.02 0.35 14.47
C LEU A 300 6.08 -0.87 13.56
N ASP A 301 7.13 -1.68 13.71
CA ASP A 301 7.08 -3.05 13.20
C ASP A 301 5.85 -3.75 13.80
N ASN A 302 5.16 -4.52 12.98
CA ASN A 302 3.88 -5.13 13.34
C ASN A 302 3.71 -6.47 12.61
N PHE A 303 2.53 -7.08 12.77
CA PHE A 303 2.17 -8.34 12.12
C PHE A 303 1.73 -8.10 10.67
N GLU A 304 2.55 -8.50 9.70
CA GLU A 304 2.35 -8.26 8.26
C GLU A 304 1.57 -9.41 7.60
N TRP A 305 0.36 -9.66 8.07
CA TRP A 305 -0.61 -10.57 7.46
C TRP A 305 -0.04 -11.98 7.19
N SER A 306 -0.04 -12.43 5.93
CA SER A 306 0.49 -13.74 5.52
C SER A 306 1.99 -13.89 5.75
N SER A 307 2.73 -12.79 5.90
CA SER A 307 4.17 -12.79 6.20
C SER A 307 4.46 -12.85 7.71
N GLY A 308 3.44 -12.71 8.56
CA GLY A 308 3.64 -12.66 10.00
C GLY A 308 4.64 -11.57 10.40
N TYR A 309 5.61 -11.92 11.24
CA TYR A 309 6.65 -10.99 11.70
C TYR A 309 7.93 -11.02 10.85
N THR A 310 7.93 -11.72 9.72
CA THR A 310 9.13 -11.89 8.86
C THR A 310 9.41 -10.68 7.95
N VAL A 311 8.50 -9.71 7.93
CA VAL A 311 8.65 -8.44 7.20
C VAL A 311 8.38 -7.29 8.16
N ARG A 312 9.18 -6.23 8.07
CA ARG A 312 9.17 -5.07 8.96
C ARG A 312 8.97 -3.80 8.17
N PHE A 313 7.86 -3.10 8.37
CA PHE A 313 7.56 -1.79 7.76
C PHE A 313 7.81 -0.60 8.68
N GLY A 314 7.97 -0.84 9.98
CA GLY A 314 8.03 0.21 10.99
C GLY A 314 9.24 1.11 10.82
N VAL A 315 9.05 2.41 11.03
CA VAL A 315 10.17 3.34 11.28
C VAL A 315 10.76 3.16 12.69
N ASN A 316 10.03 2.48 13.58
CA ASN A 316 10.54 2.01 14.87
C ASN A 316 10.60 0.48 14.89
N TYR A 317 11.74 -0.05 15.29
CA TYR A 317 11.96 -1.48 15.50
C TYR A 317 11.23 -1.97 16.74
N ILE A 318 10.62 -3.14 16.64
CA ILE A 318 10.06 -3.88 17.78
C ILE A 318 10.88 -5.14 18.00
N ASP A 319 11.45 -5.26 19.21
CA ASP A 319 12.09 -6.50 19.64
C ASP A 319 11.02 -7.48 20.14
N TYR A 320 10.64 -8.44 19.30
CA TYR A 320 9.65 -9.45 19.65
C TYR A 320 10.13 -10.45 20.71
N ASN A 321 11.45 -10.53 20.95
CA ASN A 321 12.06 -11.48 21.89
C ASN A 321 12.37 -10.83 23.24
N ASP A 322 12.45 -9.49 23.32
CA ASP A 322 12.74 -8.74 24.54
C ASP A 322 11.57 -7.82 24.92
N GLY A 323 10.45 -8.43 25.27
CA GLY A 323 9.30 -7.73 25.88
C GLY A 323 8.70 -6.63 25.00
N LEU A 324 8.79 -6.75 23.66
CA LEU A 324 8.31 -5.76 22.71
C LEU A 324 9.00 -4.39 22.89
N LYS A 325 10.28 -4.32 23.26
CA LYS A 325 10.97 -3.02 23.36
C LYS A 325 10.98 -2.29 22.01
N ARG A 326 10.83 -0.96 22.08
CA ARG A 326 10.72 -0.05 20.92
C ARG A 326 12.04 0.70 20.75
N TYR A 327 12.60 0.66 19.55
CA TYR A 327 13.83 1.38 19.22
C TYR A 327 13.64 2.19 17.94
N PRO A 328 13.94 3.50 17.94
CA PRO A 328 13.84 4.30 16.72
C PRO A 328 14.91 3.87 15.72
N LYS A 329 14.50 3.50 14.50
CA LYS A 329 15.43 3.25 13.40
C LYS A 329 15.96 4.58 12.84
N ARG A 330 16.97 4.54 11.97
CA ARG A 330 17.50 5.74 11.30
C ARG A 330 16.41 6.48 10.52
N SER A 331 15.46 5.78 9.90
CA SER A 331 14.32 6.40 9.23
C SER A 331 13.40 7.19 10.18
N ALA A 332 13.17 6.74 11.43
CA ALA A 332 12.43 7.52 12.42
C ALA A 332 13.18 8.80 12.81
N ILE A 333 14.50 8.71 13.00
CA ILE A 333 15.35 9.87 13.28
C ILE A 333 15.34 10.84 12.10
N TRP A 334 15.40 10.32 10.88
CA TRP A 334 15.31 11.11 9.65
C TRP A 334 13.95 11.81 9.53
N PHE A 335 12.83 11.10 9.70
CA PHE A 335 11.49 11.70 9.68
C PHE A 335 11.35 12.79 10.73
N LYS A 336 11.85 12.56 11.96
CA LYS A 336 11.86 13.57 13.02
C LYS A 336 12.60 14.84 12.60
N LYS A 337 13.72 14.73 11.88
CA LYS A 337 14.45 15.88 11.33
C LYS A 337 13.68 16.53 10.17
N PHE A 338 13.18 15.73 9.24
CA PHE A 338 12.40 16.18 8.09
C PHE A 338 11.15 16.98 8.48
N LEU A 339 10.49 16.59 9.58
CA LEU A 339 9.27 17.24 10.09
C LEU A 339 9.51 18.53 10.87
N LYS A 340 10.76 18.82 11.28
CA LYS A 340 11.09 20.11 11.90
C LYS A 340 11.01 21.22 10.85
N LYS A 341 10.38 22.33 11.22
CA LYS A 341 10.38 23.56 10.41
C LYS A 341 11.69 24.31 10.58
#